data_AF-A0A0P1IIM2-F1
#
_entry.id   AF-A0A0P1IIM2-F1
#
_cell.length_a   1.000
_cell.length_b   1.000
_cell.length_c   1.000
_cell.angle_alpha   90.00
_cell.angle_beta   90.00
_cell.angle_gamma   90.00
#
_symmetry.space_group_name_H-M   'P 1'
#
loop_
_entity.id
_entity.type
_entity.pdbx_description
1 polymer ?
#
loop_
_entity_poly.entity_id
_entity_poly.type
_entity_poly.pdbx_seq_one_letter_code
_entity_poly.pdbx_strand_id
1 'polypeptide(L)'
;MSSLQTERGSFGRRRKRTRKPLRSNKTNRARVRLRQAIRIWMPNGWEPIDTGWLLTLGIVLLVEWLAYSPMSDGSARIEAFLKADPNAVGDTLAGIFSALAFVWIIVTVFMQGTELAAQREELVLTREEMERQREATQSMAESLEAQADIFKDEQRQRAEKRSSECFKDAANQLHRCLFQADLTSLKWHVGPSSQNLSTVKYFGECPHCENPDETLALLAELFSVALRRIRRDGLDRLQYKPRCPKELSQLRVYLGLIVDCMELLPRAKLARLREFHILDAHNDLSTLLKLPIWDQVEEMPPCID
;
A
#
# COMPACT_ATOMS: atom_id res chain seq x y z
N MET A 1 20.55 30.71 -8.34
CA MET A 1 21.17 30.75 -9.68
C MET A 1 21.44 29.31 -10.11
N SER A 2 21.17 28.99 -11.38
CA SER A 2 21.13 27.66 -12.03
C SER A 2 19.95 26.76 -11.64
N SER A 3 19.20 26.14 -12.55
CA SER A 3 18.92 26.37 -13.98
C SER A 3 17.74 25.44 -14.27
N LEU A 4 16.59 26.03 -14.61
CA LEU A 4 15.40 25.34 -15.10
C LEU A 4 15.69 24.77 -16.48
N GLN A 5 15.52 23.46 -16.66
CA GLN A 5 15.46 22.84 -17.98
C GLN A 5 14.07 22.26 -18.22
N THR A 6 13.49 22.76 -19.30
CA THR A 6 12.13 22.57 -19.77
C THR A 6 12.15 21.51 -20.87
N GLU A 7 11.52 20.35 -20.66
CA GLU A 7 11.22 19.42 -21.76
C GLU A 7 9.77 19.59 -22.23
N ARG A 8 9.62 20.13 -23.44
CA ARG A 8 8.40 20.10 -24.25
C ARG A 8 8.66 19.20 -25.47
N GLY A 9 7.88 18.15 -25.61
CA GLY A 9 7.74 17.33 -26.83
C GLY A 9 6.73 16.21 -26.54
N SER A 10 5.75 15.84 -27.37
CA SER A 10 5.59 15.99 -28.80
C SER A 10 4.10 16.05 -29.16
N PHE A 11 3.75 16.91 -30.12
CA PHE A 11 2.40 17.10 -30.63
C PHE A 11 2.11 16.06 -31.72
N GLY A 12 1.39 15.00 -31.37
CA GLY A 12 0.96 13.94 -32.30
C GLY A 12 -0.04 14.45 -33.34
N ARG A 13 0.41 14.59 -34.59
CA ARG A 13 -0.43 14.94 -35.75
C ARG A 13 -1.43 13.81 -36.08
N ARG A 14 -2.70 13.99 -35.71
CA ARG A 14 -3.83 13.16 -36.17
C ARG A 14 -4.07 13.35 -37.68
N ARG A 15 -3.67 12.37 -38.49
CA ARG A 15 -4.04 12.28 -39.92
C ARG A 15 -5.55 12.03 -40.04
N LYS A 16 -6.29 13.01 -40.58
CA LYS A 16 -7.69 12.86 -40.99
C LYS A 16 -7.77 11.96 -42.24
N ARG A 17 -8.21 10.71 -42.07
CA ARG A 17 -8.59 9.83 -43.19
C ARG A 17 -9.97 10.25 -43.72
N THR A 18 -9.99 10.78 -44.93
CA THR A 18 -11.21 11.07 -45.70
C THR A 18 -11.87 9.76 -46.15
N ARG A 19 -13.08 9.47 -45.66
CA ARG A 19 -13.89 8.32 -46.09
C ARG A 19 -14.60 8.68 -47.40
N LYS A 20 -14.37 7.88 -48.45
CA LYS A 20 -15.13 7.94 -49.71
C LYS A 20 -16.59 7.49 -49.48
N PRO A 21 -17.59 8.13 -50.12
CA PRO A 21 -18.99 7.72 -50.01
C PRO A 21 -19.24 6.42 -50.79
N LEU A 22 -19.80 5.41 -50.11
CA LEU A 22 -20.20 4.13 -50.71
C LEU A 22 -21.42 4.33 -51.61
N ARG A 23 -21.24 3.96 -52.89
CA ARG A 23 -22.25 3.90 -53.94
C ARG A 23 -23.34 2.90 -53.53
N SER A 24 -24.52 3.37 -53.13
CA SER A 24 -25.61 2.51 -52.64
C SER A 24 -26.19 1.68 -53.80
N ASN A 25 -25.88 0.39 -53.82
CA ASN A 25 -26.33 -0.58 -54.81
C ASN A 25 -27.84 -0.87 -54.65
N LYS A 26 -28.64 -0.67 -55.71
CA LYS A 26 -30.12 -0.83 -55.69
C LYS A 26 -30.55 -2.25 -55.25
N THR A 27 -29.71 -3.26 -55.48
CA THR A 27 -29.95 -4.66 -55.05
C THR A 27 -29.95 -4.84 -53.54
N ASN A 28 -29.26 -3.99 -52.78
CA ASN A 28 -29.29 -4.04 -51.31
C ASN A 28 -30.64 -3.56 -50.73
N ARG A 29 -31.35 -2.65 -51.42
CA ARG A 29 -32.64 -2.15 -50.93
C ARG A 29 -33.73 -3.21 -50.97
N ALA A 30 -33.72 -4.08 -52.00
CA ALA A 30 -34.64 -5.21 -52.08
C ALA A 30 -34.38 -6.26 -50.99
N ARG A 31 -33.11 -6.58 -50.72
CA ARG A 31 -32.72 -7.51 -49.64
C ARG A 31 -33.04 -6.97 -48.25
N VAL A 32 -32.86 -5.67 -48.01
CA VAL A 32 -33.21 -5.02 -46.73
C VAL A 32 -34.74 -5.01 -46.53
N ARG A 33 -35.52 -4.73 -47.58
CA ARG A 33 -37.00 -4.80 -47.50
C ARG A 33 -37.52 -6.21 -47.25
N LEU A 34 -36.91 -7.22 -47.87
CA LEU A 34 -37.26 -8.62 -47.63
C LEU A 34 -36.95 -9.02 -46.18
N ARG A 35 -35.78 -8.64 -45.64
CA ARG A 35 -35.42 -8.86 -44.23
C ARG A 35 -36.34 -8.13 -43.26
N GLN A 36 -36.78 -6.91 -43.59
CA GLN A 36 -37.73 -6.15 -42.78
C GLN A 36 -39.14 -6.75 -42.82
N ALA A 37 -39.61 -7.21 -43.98
CA ALA A 37 -40.90 -7.88 -44.10
C ALA A 37 -40.95 -9.20 -43.33
N ILE A 38 -39.87 -10.00 -43.40
CA ILE A 38 -39.72 -11.25 -42.63
C ILE A 38 -39.70 -10.96 -41.11
N ARG A 39 -39.09 -9.85 -40.68
CA ARG A 39 -39.04 -9.43 -39.27
C ARG A 39 -40.38 -8.93 -38.72
N ILE A 40 -41.25 -8.39 -39.57
CA ILE A 40 -42.61 -7.95 -39.18
C ILE A 40 -43.54 -9.15 -38.98
N TRP A 41 -43.37 -10.21 -39.79
CA TRP A 41 -44.17 -11.43 -39.66
C TRP A 41 -43.71 -12.37 -38.52
N MET A 42 -42.48 -12.22 -38.03
CA MET A 42 -41.90 -13.04 -36.96
C MET A 42 -41.18 -12.17 -35.93
N PRO A 43 -41.91 -11.56 -34.98
CA PRO A 43 -41.34 -10.61 -34.01
C PRO A 43 -40.32 -11.23 -33.04
N ASN A 44 -40.39 -12.56 -32.80
CA ASN A 44 -39.53 -13.26 -31.83
C ASN A 44 -38.39 -14.10 -32.46
N GLY A 45 -38.25 -14.10 -33.79
CA GLY A 45 -37.34 -15.04 -34.47
C GLY A 45 -37.91 -16.46 -34.50
N TRP A 46 -37.46 -17.26 -35.47
CA TRP A 46 -37.88 -18.65 -35.61
C TRP A 46 -36.99 -19.50 -34.69
N GLU A 47 -37.53 -19.99 -33.57
CA GLU A 47 -36.75 -20.83 -32.67
C GLU A 47 -36.72 -22.29 -33.18
N PRO A 48 -35.67 -23.06 -32.89
CA PRO A 48 -35.62 -24.48 -33.22
C PRO A 48 -36.86 -25.26 -32.73
N ILE A 49 -37.44 -24.83 -31.61
CA ILE A 49 -38.65 -25.38 -31.00
C ILE A 49 -39.88 -25.20 -31.92
N ASP A 50 -40.03 -24.04 -32.57
CA ASP A 50 -41.12 -23.78 -33.52
C ASP A 50 -41.06 -24.71 -34.73
N THR A 51 -39.83 -25.00 -35.19
CA THR A 51 -39.59 -25.98 -36.27
C THR A 51 -39.99 -27.38 -35.84
N GLY A 52 -39.69 -27.76 -34.58
CA GLY A 52 -40.08 -29.03 -33.98
C GLY A 52 -41.60 -29.21 -33.91
N TRP A 53 -42.32 -28.18 -33.47
CA TRP A 53 -43.79 -28.19 -33.42
C TRP A 53 -44.41 -28.27 -34.81
N LEU A 54 -43.91 -27.50 -35.78
CA LEU A 54 -44.43 -27.53 -37.16
C LEU A 54 -44.22 -28.91 -37.80
N LEU A 55 -43.05 -29.52 -37.59
CA LEU A 55 -42.75 -30.85 -38.12
C LEU A 55 -43.59 -31.93 -37.42
N THR A 56 -43.77 -31.82 -36.09
CA THR A 56 -44.67 -32.70 -35.32
C THR A 56 -46.11 -32.61 -35.83
N LEU A 57 -46.63 -31.40 -36.03
CA LEU A 57 -47.96 -31.17 -36.58
C LEU A 57 -48.09 -31.75 -38.01
N GLY A 58 -47.05 -31.59 -38.84
CA GLY A 58 -46.98 -32.19 -40.16
C GLY A 58 -47.04 -33.73 -40.13
N ILE A 59 -46.33 -34.37 -39.19
CA ILE A 59 -46.38 -35.83 -39.00
C ILE A 59 -47.78 -36.27 -38.53
N VAL A 60 -48.37 -35.55 -37.56
CA VAL A 60 -49.72 -35.87 -37.06
C VAL A 60 -50.76 -35.77 -38.17
N LEU A 61 -50.75 -34.67 -38.95
CA LEU A 61 -51.66 -34.51 -40.09
C LEU A 61 -51.42 -35.56 -41.18
N LEU A 62 -50.17 -35.97 -41.41
CA LEU A 62 -49.85 -37.03 -42.35
C LEU A 62 -50.40 -38.39 -41.88
N VAL A 63 -50.24 -38.71 -40.60
CA VAL A 63 -50.78 -39.93 -39.98
C VAL A 63 -52.31 -39.93 -40.03
N GLU A 64 -52.93 -38.80 -39.68
CA GLU A 64 -54.39 -38.62 -39.75
C GLU A 64 -54.89 -38.79 -41.19
N TRP A 65 -54.24 -38.15 -42.16
CA TRP A 65 -54.57 -38.30 -43.58
C TRP A 65 -54.44 -39.74 -44.07
N LEU A 66 -53.37 -40.45 -43.67
CA LEU A 66 -53.20 -41.86 -43.98
C LEU A 66 -54.29 -42.73 -43.35
N ALA A 67 -54.71 -42.43 -42.11
CA ALA A 67 -55.75 -43.18 -41.41
C ALA A 67 -57.11 -43.11 -42.12
N TYR A 68 -57.44 -41.97 -42.74
CA TYR A 68 -58.68 -41.78 -43.51
C TYR A 68 -58.61 -42.19 -44.98
N SER A 69 -57.42 -42.53 -45.50
CA SER A 69 -57.29 -42.97 -46.89
C SER A 69 -58.01 -44.32 -47.13
N PRO A 70 -58.80 -44.47 -48.21
CA PRO A 70 -59.52 -45.71 -48.49
C PRO A 70 -58.55 -46.84 -48.87
N MET A 71 -58.82 -48.05 -48.39
CA MET A 71 -58.16 -49.28 -48.87
C MET A 71 -58.83 -49.81 -50.15
N SER A 72 -58.18 -50.76 -50.84
CA SER A 72 -58.69 -51.40 -52.06
C SER A 72 -60.10 -51.98 -51.90
N ASP A 73 -60.42 -52.39 -50.68
CA ASP A 73 -61.66 -53.10 -50.35
C ASP A 73 -62.78 -52.15 -49.90
N GLY A 74 -62.53 -50.82 -49.98
CA GLY A 74 -63.51 -49.77 -49.70
C GLY A 74 -63.63 -49.37 -48.22
N SER A 75 -63.00 -50.09 -47.29
CA SER A 75 -62.95 -49.73 -45.86
C SER A 75 -61.86 -48.69 -45.55
N ALA A 76 -62.06 -47.90 -44.50
CA ALA A 76 -61.04 -46.98 -43.99
C ALA A 76 -59.91 -47.76 -43.28
N ARG A 77 -58.65 -47.30 -43.41
CA ARG A 77 -57.48 -47.94 -42.76
C ARG A 77 -57.59 -48.01 -41.24
N ILE A 78 -58.29 -47.06 -40.62
CA ILE A 78 -58.53 -47.04 -39.18
C ILE A 78 -59.40 -48.21 -38.69
N GLU A 79 -60.36 -48.67 -39.50
CA GLU A 79 -61.19 -49.83 -39.14
C GLU A 79 -60.40 -51.14 -39.19
N ALA A 80 -59.48 -51.25 -40.16
CA ALA A 80 -58.53 -52.35 -40.24
C ALA A 80 -57.55 -52.33 -39.06
N PHE A 81 -57.10 -51.15 -38.64
CA PHE A 81 -56.23 -50.98 -37.48
C PHE A 81 -56.92 -51.38 -36.16
N LEU A 82 -58.18 -51.00 -35.95
CA LEU A 82 -58.95 -51.36 -34.75
C LEU A 82 -59.26 -52.86 -34.64
N LYS A 83 -59.27 -53.58 -35.77
CA LYS A 83 -59.46 -55.04 -35.83
C LYS A 83 -58.15 -55.82 -35.90
N ALA A 84 -57.01 -55.14 -36.02
CA ALA A 84 -55.71 -55.78 -36.18
C ALA A 84 -55.25 -56.44 -34.86
N ASP A 85 -54.40 -57.46 -34.99
CA ASP A 85 -53.79 -58.09 -33.83
C ASP A 85 -52.98 -57.07 -33.01
N PRO A 86 -52.93 -57.20 -31.67
CA PRO A 86 -52.22 -56.27 -30.80
C PRO A 86 -50.75 -56.04 -31.20
N ASN A 87 -50.08 -57.04 -31.77
CA ASN A 87 -48.69 -56.92 -32.23
C ASN A 87 -48.56 -55.95 -33.42
N ALA A 88 -49.45 -56.03 -34.40
CA ALA A 88 -49.44 -55.15 -35.57
C ALA A 88 -49.77 -53.70 -35.19
N VAL A 89 -50.68 -53.50 -34.23
CA VAL A 89 -50.96 -52.18 -33.64
C VAL A 89 -49.70 -51.62 -32.97
N GLY A 90 -48.99 -52.44 -32.21
CA GLY A 90 -47.72 -52.09 -31.55
C GLY A 90 -46.65 -51.64 -32.56
N ASP A 91 -46.43 -52.41 -33.62
CA ASP A 91 -45.43 -52.09 -34.65
C ASP A 91 -45.70 -50.77 -35.36
N THR A 92 -46.97 -50.48 -35.64
CA THR A 92 -47.37 -49.24 -36.32
C THR A 92 -47.17 -48.01 -35.41
N LEU A 93 -47.56 -48.12 -34.14
CA LEU A 93 -47.34 -47.07 -33.15
C LEU A 93 -45.85 -46.85 -32.87
N ALA A 94 -45.07 -47.92 -32.79
CA ALA A 94 -43.62 -47.83 -32.60
C ALA A 94 -42.94 -47.06 -33.73
N GLY A 95 -43.36 -47.26 -34.98
CA GLY A 95 -42.87 -46.49 -36.12
C GLY A 95 -43.17 -44.99 -36.03
N ILE A 96 -44.40 -44.62 -35.65
CA ILE A 96 -44.81 -43.21 -35.51
C ILE A 96 -44.06 -42.54 -34.36
N PHE A 97 -43.98 -43.19 -33.19
CA PHE A 97 -43.25 -42.64 -32.04
C PHE A 97 -41.75 -42.57 -32.29
N SER A 98 -41.17 -43.52 -33.05
CA SER A 98 -39.76 -43.47 -33.44
C SER A 98 -39.44 -42.25 -34.32
N ALA A 99 -40.27 -41.98 -35.33
CA ALA A 99 -40.09 -40.82 -36.20
C ALA A 99 -40.24 -39.49 -35.41
N LEU A 100 -41.22 -39.42 -34.52
CA LEU A 100 -41.45 -38.24 -33.69
C LEU A 100 -40.29 -38.02 -32.70
N ALA A 101 -39.78 -39.07 -32.06
CA ALA A 101 -38.62 -38.98 -31.19
C ALA A 101 -37.38 -38.48 -31.95
N PHE A 102 -37.15 -38.96 -33.18
CA PHE A 102 -36.01 -38.53 -34.00
C PHE A 102 -36.05 -37.04 -34.33
N VAL A 103 -37.24 -36.49 -34.63
CA VAL A 103 -37.43 -35.05 -34.86
C VAL A 103 -37.04 -34.24 -33.63
N TRP A 104 -37.50 -34.64 -32.45
CA TRP A 104 -37.17 -33.95 -31.20
C TRP A 104 -35.69 -34.07 -30.83
N ILE A 105 -35.01 -35.18 -31.17
CA ILE A 105 -33.54 -35.29 -31.03
C ILE A 105 -32.83 -34.25 -31.90
N ILE A 106 -33.24 -34.06 -33.15
CA ILE A 106 -32.62 -33.05 -34.03
C ILE A 106 -32.83 -31.64 -33.45
N VAL A 107 -34.05 -31.32 -33.02
CA VAL A 107 -34.39 -30.02 -32.42
C VAL A 107 -33.52 -29.74 -31.20
N THR A 108 -33.36 -30.72 -30.31
CA THR A 108 -32.54 -30.55 -29.09
C THR A 108 -31.05 -30.38 -29.41
N VAL A 109 -30.50 -31.07 -30.41
CA VAL A 109 -29.10 -30.85 -30.85
C VAL A 109 -28.89 -29.44 -31.41
N PHE A 110 -29.83 -28.91 -32.19
CA PHE A 110 -29.74 -27.53 -32.69
C PHE A 110 -29.82 -26.51 -31.55
N MET A 111 -30.74 -26.70 -30.60
CA MET A 111 -30.86 -25.85 -29.42
C MET A 111 -29.57 -25.85 -28.59
N GLN A 112 -29.01 -27.03 -28.30
CA GLN A 112 -27.73 -27.16 -27.60
C GLN A 112 -26.58 -26.46 -28.35
N GLY A 113 -26.57 -26.53 -29.68
CA GLY A 113 -25.56 -25.83 -30.49
C GLY A 113 -25.62 -24.31 -30.34
N THR A 114 -26.83 -23.74 -30.28
CA THR A 114 -27.01 -22.29 -30.08
C THR A 114 -26.62 -21.83 -28.67
N GLU A 115 -26.94 -22.63 -27.64
CA GLU A 115 -26.54 -22.34 -26.26
C GLU A 115 -25.02 -22.35 -26.09
N LEU A 116 -24.34 -23.33 -26.70
CA LEU A 116 -22.86 -23.40 -26.65
C LEU A 116 -22.20 -22.23 -27.38
N ALA A 117 -22.80 -21.71 -28.45
CA ALA A 117 -22.28 -20.53 -29.14
C ALA A 117 -22.43 -19.27 -28.27
N ALA A 118 -23.59 -19.08 -27.63
CA ALA A 118 -23.83 -17.98 -26.70
C ALA A 118 -22.88 -18.05 -25.49
N GLN A 119 -22.71 -19.24 -24.90
CA GLN A 119 -21.77 -19.45 -23.79
C GLN A 119 -20.33 -19.11 -24.19
N ARG A 120 -19.90 -19.41 -25.43
CA ARG A 120 -18.56 -19.03 -25.90
C ARG A 120 -18.40 -17.52 -26.02
N GLU A 121 -19.43 -16.82 -26.48
CA GLU A 121 -19.41 -15.35 -26.55
C GLU A 121 -19.32 -14.73 -25.15
N GLU A 122 -20.12 -15.23 -24.20
CA GLU A 122 -20.06 -14.81 -22.80
C GLU A 122 -18.68 -15.08 -22.17
N LEU A 123 -18.07 -16.24 -22.45
CA LEU A 123 -16.73 -16.55 -21.97
C LEU A 123 -15.65 -15.61 -22.54
N VAL A 124 -15.79 -15.19 -23.81
CA VAL A 124 -14.87 -14.21 -24.41
C VAL A 124 -15.02 -12.84 -23.74
N LEU A 125 -16.26 -12.38 -23.57
CA LEU A 125 -16.54 -11.11 -22.87
C LEU A 125 -16.03 -11.14 -21.42
N THR A 126 -16.22 -12.26 -20.72
CA THR A 126 -15.75 -12.44 -19.34
C THR A 126 -14.22 -12.40 -19.26
N ARG A 127 -13.52 -12.97 -20.25
CA ARG A 127 -12.05 -12.88 -20.33
C ARG A 127 -11.58 -11.44 -20.52
N GLU A 128 -12.24 -10.70 -21.41
CA GLU A 128 -11.92 -9.29 -21.65
C GLU A 128 -12.14 -8.44 -20.39
N GLU A 129 -13.23 -8.70 -19.66
CA GLU A 129 -13.52 -8.01 -18.40
C GLU A 129 -12.51 -8.36 -17.31
N MET A 130 -12.10 -9.63 -17.21
CA MET A 130 -11.03 -10.06 -16.30
C MET A 130 -9.68 -9.42 -16.63
N GLU A 131 -9.36 -9.21 -17.92
CA GLU A 131 -8.15 -8.49 -18.33
C GLU A 131 -8.19 -7.04 -17.86
N ARG A 132 -9.30 -6.33 -18.09
CA ARG A 132 -9.49 -4.95 -17.57
C ARG A 132 -9.41 -4.89 -16.05
N GLN A 133 -9.98 -5.86 -15.35
CA GLN A 133 -9.93 -5.94 -13.89
C GLN A 133 -8.49 -6.13 -13.38
N ARG A 134 -7.67 -6.93 -14.08
CA ARG A 134 -6.25 -7.11 -13.77
C ARG A 134 -5.47 -5.80 -13.93
N GLU A 135 -5.69 -5.07 -15.03
CA GLU A 135 -5.06 -3.77 -15.25
C GLU A 135 -5.43 -2.76 -14.15
N ALA A 136 -6.71 -2.69 -13.79
CA ALA A 136 -7.18 -1.82 -12.70
C ALA A 136 -6.56 -2.22 -11.34
N THR A 137 -6.45 -3.51 -11.06
CA THR A 137 -5.83 -4.03 -9.83
C THR A 137 -4.34 -3.71 -9.77
N GLN A 138 -3.63 -3.82 -10.90
CA GLN A 138 -2.22 -3.45 -10.98
C GLN A 138 -2.02 -1.95 -10.73
N SER A 139 -2.82 -1.10 -11.37
CA SER A 139 -2.76 0.35 -11.15
C SER A 139 -3.08 0.74 -9.69
N MET A 140 -4.01 0.02 -9.05
CA MET A 140 -4.31 0.18 -7.63
C MET A 140 -3.11 -0.23 -6.75
N ALA A 141 -2.43 -1.34 -7.08
CA ALA A 141 -1.25 -1.78 -6.36
C ALA A 141 -0.10 -0.75 -6.45
N GLU A 142 0.17 -0.21 -7.64
CA GLU A 142 1.16 0.85 -7.85
C GLU A 142 0.83 2.12 -7.04
N SER A 143 -0.45 2.50 -6.99
CA SER A 143 -0.91 3.65 -6.21
C SER A 143 -0.78 3.44 -4.71
N LEU A 144 -1.01 2.21 -4.22
CA LEU A 144 -0.82 1.84 -2.82
C LEU A 144 0.65 1.82 -2.42
N GLU A 145 1.54 1.36 -3.30
CA GLU A 145 2.99 1.40 -3.09
C GLU A 145 3.49 2.84 -2.95
N ALA A 146 3.07 3.73 -3.87
CA ALA A 146 3.41 5.15 -3.79
C ALA A 146 2.89 5.82 -2.50
N GLN A 147 1.67 5.48 -2.05
CA GLN A 147 1.12 5.97 -0.78
C GLN A 147 1.89 5.43 0.43
N ALA A 148 2.30 4.16 0.40
CA ALA A 148 3.08 3.57 1.47
C ALA A 148 4.45 4.26 1.63
N ASP A 149 5.09 4.63 0.53
CA ASP A 149 6.36 5.34 0.55
C ASP A 149 6.22 6.78 1.07
N ILE A 150 5.18 7.51 0.64
CA ILE A 150 4.85 8.83 1.21
C ILE A 150 4.63 8.72 2.73
N PHE A 151 3.93 7.68 3.18
CA PHE A 151 3.66 7.48 4.60
C PHE A 151 4.94 7.16 5.40
N LYS A 152 5.84 6.34 4.85
CA LYS A 152 7.16 6.08 5.46
C LYS A 152 7.98 7.36 5.59
N ASP A 153 8.00 8.18 4.54
CA ASP A 153 8.72 9.46 4.56
C ASP A 153 8.12 10.43 5.58
N GLU A 154 6.79 10.51 5.66
CA GLU A 154 6.12 11.34 6.66
C GLU A 154 6.41 10.86 8.09
N GLN A 155 6.40 9.55 8.34
CA GLN A 155 6.78 9.01 9.64
C GLN A 155 8.22 9.35 10.01
N ARG A 156 9.15 9.24 9.06
CA ARG A 156 10.55 9.61 9.26
C ARG A 156 10.68 11.09 9.60
N GLN A 157 10.04 11.97 8.84
CA GLN A 157 10.05 13.42 9.10
C GLN A 157 9.46 13.76 10.48
N ARG A 158 8.36 13.10 10.88
CA ARG A 158 7.76 13.28 12.21
C ARG A 158 8.66 12.79 13.34
N ALA A 159 9.41 11.71 13.13
CA ALA A 159 10.36 11.21 14.11
C ALA A 159 11.56 12.16 14.25
N GLU A 160 12.10 12.64 13.13
CA GLU A 160 13.19 13.62 13.10
C GLU A 160 12.76 14.94 13.78
N LYS A 161 11.56 15.46 13.44
CA LYS A 161 11.02 16.66 14.08
C LYS A 161 10.85 16.50 15.60
N ARG A 162 10.25 15.38 16.04
CA ARG A 162 10.10 15.08 17.48
C ARG A 162 11.44 15.00 18.20
N SER A 163 12.44 14.34 17.60
CA SER A 163 13.79 14.28 18.20
C SER A 163 14.42 15.67 18.31
N SER A 164 14.25 16.53 17.30
CA SER A 164 14.76 17.89 17.33
C SER A 164 14.06 18.77 18.35
N GLU A 165 12.75 18.61 18.54
CA GLU A 165 11.98 19.35 19.56
C GLU A 165 12.39 18.91 20.97
N CYS A 166 12.42 17.60 21.23
CA CYS A 166 12.84 17.06 22.53
C CYS A 166 14.29 17.45 22.88
N PHE A 167 15.19 17.45 21.89
CA PHE A 167 16.56 17.92 22.07
C PHE A 167 16.63 19.42 22.41
N LYS A 168 15.83 20.27 21.74
CA LYS A 168 15.77 21.71 22.07
C LYS A 168 15.30 21.92 23.50
N ASP A 169 14.29 21.19 23.94
CA ASP A 169 13.76 21.29 25.29
C ASP A 169 14.80 20.84 26.33
N ALA A 170 15.49 19.73 26.08
CA ALA A 170 16.58 19.25 26.94
C ALA A 170 17.75 20.25 27.01
N ALA A 171 18.16 20.82 25.88
CA ALA A 171 19.20 21.83 25.82
C ALA A 171 18.80 23.11 26.59
N ASN A 172 17.56 23.56 26.43
CA ASN A 172 17.02 24.71 27.16
C ASN A 172 16.92 24.44 28.67
N GLN A 173 16.61 23.20 29.07
CA GLN A 173 16.62 22.80 30.47
C GLN A 173 18.04 22.79 31.05
N LEU A 174 19.00 22.21 30.34
CA LEU A 174 20.42 22.22 30.73
C LEU A 174 20.94 23.66 30.87
N HIS A 175 20.64 24.53 29.90
CA HIS A 175 21.02 25.93 29.94
C HIS A 175 20.47 26.64 31.19
N ARG A 176 19.17 26.46 31.49
CA ARG A 176 18.55 27.03 32.70
C ARG A 176 19.21 26.53 33.98
N CYS A 177 19.44 25.22 34.10
CA CYS A 177 20.06 24.66 35.29
C CYS A 177 21.50 25.18 35.46
N LEU A 178 22.30 25.23 34.40
CA LEU A 178 23.68 25.73 34.47
C LEU A 178 23.78 27.22 34.83
N PHE A 179 22.85 28.05 34.36
CA PHE A 179 22.83 29.48 34.66
C PHE A 179 22.23 29.81 36.04
N GLN A 180 21.30 28.99 36.54
CA GLN A 180 20.74 29.15 37.89
C GLN A 180 21.61 28.52 38.98
N ALA A 181 22.50 27.59 38.63
CA ALA A 181 23.46 27.03 39.57
C ALA A 181 24.45 28.11 40.00
N ASP A 182 24.33 28.56 41.24
CA ASP A 182 25.35 29.39 41.88
C ASP A 182 26.58 28.52 42.20
N LEU A 183 27.32 28.14 41.15
CA LEU A 183 28.56 27.36 41.23
C LEU A 183 29.71 28.18 41.84
N THR A 184 29.46 29.40 42.31
CA THR A 184 30.46 30.27 42.93
C THR A 184 30.77 29.85 44.37
N SER A 185 29.86 29.13 45.04
CA SER A 185 30.05 28.64 46.41
C SER A 185 30.92 27.38 46.51
N LEU A 186 31.10 26.66 45.39
CA LEU A 186 31.97 25.49 45.31
C LEU A 186 33.45 25.90 45.44
N LYS A 187 33.92 25.96 46.69
CA LYS A 187 35.34 26.12 47.02
C LYS A 187 36.05 24.76 46.89
N TRP A 188 36.57 24.51 45.70
CA TRP A 188 37.49 23.41 45.46
C TRP A 188 38.86 23.76 46.05
N HIS A 189 39.27 23.08 47.10
CA HIS A 189 40.61 23.24 47.67
C HIS A 189 41.63 22.44 46.87
N VAL A 190 42.51 23.16 46.18
CA VAL A 190 43.65 22.57 45.46
C VAL A 190 44.84 22.50 46.43
N GLY A 191 45.15 21.31 46.92
CA GLY A 191 46.45 21.03 47.55
C GLY A 191 47.55 20.92 46.49
N PRO A 192 48.80 21.33 46.79
CA PRO A 192 49.88 21.31 45.83
C PRO A 192 50.15 19.87 45.36
N SER A 193 50.03 19.65 44.05
CA SER A 193 50.66 18.52 43.38
C SER A 193 52.09 18.95 43.11
N SER A 194 53.06 18.24 43.67
CA SER A 194 54.45 18.43 43.32
C SER A 194 54.62 18.03 41.87
N GLN A 195 55.03 19.00 41.05
CA GLN A 195 55.56 18.88 39.68
C GLN A 195 54.59 19.29 38.54
N ASN A 196 54.87 20.49 38.04
CA ASN A 196 54.56 21.09 36.74
C ASN A 196 53.21 21.79 36.50
N LEU A 197 53.26 23.12 36.66
CA LEU A 197 52.38 24.09 36.02
C LEU A 197 52.92 24.48 34.64
N SER A 198 52.16 24.20 33.58
CA SER A 198 52.16 25.08 32.40
C SER A 198 50.85 25.00 31.61
N THR A 199 50.11 26.10 31.71
CA THR A 199 49.11 26.69 30.78
C THR A 199 47.83 25.93 30.46
N VAL A 200 46.71 26.54 30.86
CA VAL A 200 45.44 26.43 30.12
C VAL A 200 44.67 27.76 30.18
N LYS A 201 44.73 28.56 29.11
CA LYS A 201 43.79 29.66 28.85
C LYS A 201 42.70 29.16 27.91
N TYR A 202 41.44 29.46 28.22
CA TYR A 202 40.37 29.42 27.23
C TYR A 202 39.33 30.50 27.52
N PHE A 203 38.94 31.20 26.47
CA PHE A 203 37.85 32.17 26.42
C PHE A 203 36.73 31.62 25.55
N GLY A 204 35.50 32.05 25.83
CA GLY A 204 34.32 31.83 25.02
C GLY A 204 33.17 32.69 25.55
N GLU A 205 32.84 33.77 24.82
CA GLU A 205 31.59 34.51 24.94
C GLU A 205 30.73 34.13 23.74
N CYS A 206 29.46 33.78 23.96
CA CYS A 206 28.50 33.64 22.88
C CYS A 206 27.16 34.29 23.28
N PRO A 207 26.90 35.55 22.85
CA PRO A 207 25.62 36.19 23.02
C PRO A 207 24.75 35.97 21.77
N HIS A 208 23.62 35.27 21.97
CA HIS A 208 22.50 35.05 21.04
C HIS A 208 22.77 34.16 19.83
N CYS A 209 22.06 33.02 19.78
CA CYS A 209 22.12 32.06 18.70
C CYS A 209 20.71 31.55 18.36
N GLU A 210 20.28 31.74 17.10
CA GLU A 210 18.96 31.36 16.58
C GLU A 210 18.99 30.11 15.68
N ASN A 211 20.16 29.52 15.40
CA ASN A 211 20.36 28.48 14.38
C ASN A 211 20.71 27.08 14.97
N PRO A 212 20.15 25.95 14.47
CA PRO A 212 20.46 24.59 14.93
C PRO A 212 21.92 24.10 14.81
N ASP A 213 22.78 24.76 14.03
CA ASP A 213 24.24 24.51 14.05
C ASP A 213 24.92 25.22 15.24
N GLU A 214 24.31 26.28 15.76
CA GLU A 214 24.78 26.97 16.96
C GLU A 214 24.42 26.22 18.24
N THR A 215 23.36 25.41 18.26
CA THR A 215 23.06 24.53 19.42
C THR A 215 24.15 23.48 19.63
N LEU A 216 24.76 23.00 18.54
CA LEU A 216 25.91 22.11 18.56
C LEU A 216 27.18 22.82 19.05
N ALA A 217 27.39 24.07 18.61
CA ALA A 217 28.50 24.90 19.09
C ALA A 217 28.35 25.26 20.57
N LEU A 218 27.14 25.62 21.01
CA LEU A 218 26.81 25.89 22.41
C LEU A 218 26.99 24.65 23.27
N LEU A 219 26.55 23.46 22.80
CA LEU A 219 26.82 22.20 23.49
C LEU A 219 28.30 21.91 23.55
N ALA A 220 29.05 22.03 22.45
CA ALA A 220 30.50 21.81 22.44
C ALA A 220 31.22 22.80 23.38
N GLU A 221 30.78 24.05 23.44
CA GLU A 221 31.30 25.07 24.34
C GLU A 221 30.96 24.75 25.79
N LEU A 222 29.70 24.45 26.12
CA LEU A 222 29.25 24.05 27.45
C LEU A 222 29.95 22.76 27.93
N PHE A 223 30.09 21.76 27.05
CA PHE A 223 30.86 20.54 27.29
C PHE A 223 32.31 20.86 27.56
N SER A 224 32.93 21.68 26.73
CA SER A 224 34.33 22.06 26.91
C SER A 224 34.52 22.84 28.21
N VAL A 225 33.58 23.69 28.61
CA VAL A 225 33.61 24.41 29.89
C VAL A 225 33.43 23.43 31.05
N ALA A 226 32.44 22.53 31.01
CA ALA A 226 32.19 21.53 32.04
C ALA A 226 33.37 20.55 32.19
N LEU A 227 33.86 19.98 31.09
CA LEU A 227 35.01 19.08 31.07
C LEU A 227 36.31 19.78 31.48
N ARG A 228 36.54 21.02 31.05
CA ARG A 228 37.71 21.80 31.52
C ARG A 228 37.64 22.05 33.02
N ARG A 229 36.45 22.27 33.57
CA ARG A 229 36.26 22.45 35.02
C ARG A 229 36.52 21.16 35.78
N ILE A 230 35.88 20.06 35.36
CA ILE A 230 36.07 18.71 35.92
C ILE A 230 37.54 18.26 35.83
N ARG A 231 38.22 18.51 34.70
CA ARG A 231 39.62 18.14 34.49
C ARG A 231 40.61 19.04 35.23
N ARG A 232 40.31 20.34 35.38
CA ARG A 232 41.11 21.27 36.18
C ARG A 232 41.03 20.92 37.68
N ASP A 233 39.88 20.44 38.13
CA ASP A 233 39.64 20.10 39.53
C ASP A 233 40.00 18.63 39.85
N GLY A 234 40.13 17.79 38.82
CA GLY A 234 40.80 16.49 38.82
C GLY A 234 39.90 15.30 39.15
N LEU A 235 39.68 14.41 38.17
CA LEU A 235 39.00 13.12 38.36
C LEU A 235 39.77 12.21 39.35
N ASP A 236 41.09 12.26 39.30
CA ASP A 236 41.99 11.44 40.13
C ASP A 236 41.94 11.81 41.63
N ARG A 237 41.28 12.93 41.97
CA ARG A 237 41.13 13.44 43.34
C ARG A 237 39.80 13.02 44.00
N LEU A 238 38.93 12.29 43.29
CA LEU A 238 37.64 11.79 43.80
C LEU A 238 37.75 10.70 44.88
N GLN A 239 38.96 10.27 45.26
CA GLN A 239 39.14 9.39 46.43
C GLN A 239 38.81 10.09 47.76
N TYR A 240 38.61 11.41 47.78
CA TYR A 240 38.26 12.14 48.99
C TYR A 240 36.76 12.28 49.19
N LYS A 241 36.30 11.93 50.40
CA LYS A 241 34.91 12.03 50.83
C LYS A 241 34.43 13.48 50.66
N PRO A 242 33.47 13.74 49.78
CA PRO A 242 33.06 15.10 49.47
C PRO A 242 32.36 15.73 50.67
N ARG A 243 32.66 17.03 50.89
CA ARG A 243 32.20 17.75 52.08
C ARG A 243 30.70 18.02 52.09
N CYS A 244 30.03 18.04 50.93
CA CYS A 244 28.59 18.29 50.91
C CYS A 244 27.85 17.47 49.84
N PRO A 245 26.87 16.63 50.23
CA PRO A 245 26.16 15.72 49.31
C PRO A 245 25.23 16.45 48.33
N LYS A 246 24.76 17.66 48.67
CA LYS A 246 23.89 18.48 47.80
C LYS A 246 24.57 18.92 46.50
N GLU A 247 25.87 19.19 46.54
CA GLU A 247 26.63 19.67 45.36
C GLU A 247 26.92 18.52 44.39
N LEU A 248 27.18 17.31 44.91
CA LEU A 248 27.33 16.12 44.08
C LEU A 248 26.03 15.62 43.48
N SER A 249 24.93 15.64 44.23
CA SER A 249 23.65 15.26 43.63
C SER A 249 23.28 16.20 42.47
N GLN A 250 23.53 17.50 42.61
CA GLN A 250 23.40 18.44 41.50
C GLN A 250 24.35 18.12 40.34
N LEU A 251 25.62 17.83 40.61
CA LEU A 251 26.58 17.41 39.58
C LEU A 251 26.13 16.16 38.83
N ARG A 252 25.59 15.15 39.53
CA ARG A 252 25.02 13.93 38.93
C ARG A 252 23.89 14.28 37.96
N VAL A 253 22.98 15.18 38.38
CA VAL A 253 21.88 15.66 37.53
C VAL A 253 22.40 16.39 36.30
N TYR A 254 23.43 17.24 36.43
CA TYR A 254 24.04 17.92 35.27
C TYR A 254 24.65 16.94 34.28
N LEU A 255 25.43 15.98 34.76
CA LEU A 255 26.08 14.98 33.91
C LEU A 255 25.04 14.08 33.24
N GLY A 256 23.95 13.74 33.94
CA GLY A 256 22.81 13.00 33.38
C GLY A 256 22.15 13.76 32.24
N LEU A 257 21.79 15.03 32.44
CA LEU A 257 21.19 15.88 31.40
C LEU A 257 22.09 16.02 30.18
N ILE A 258 23.41 16.08 30.38
CA ILE A 258 24.41 16.16 29.32
C ILE A 258 24.42 14.86 28.49
N VAL A 259 24.36 13.69 29.13
CA VAL A 259 24.26 12.39 28.47
C VAL A 259 22.93 12.23 27.73
N ASP A 260 21.80 12.59 28.36
CA ASP A 260 20.47 12.54 27.75
C ASP A 260 20.39 13.41 26.49
N CYS A 261 20.96 14.62 26.53
CA CYS A 261 21.05 15.49 25.35
C CYS A 261 21.82 14.84 24.20
N MET A 262 22.85 14.04 24.50
CA MET A 262 23.66 13.33 23.50
C MET A 262 22.95 12.11 22.91
N GLU A 263 22.14 11.40 23.69
CA GLU A 263 21.35 10.27 23.19
C GLU A 263 20.20 10.73 22.28
N LEU A 264 19.65 11.92 22.54
CA LEU A 264 18.56 12.53 21.76
C LEU A 264 19.05 13.17 20.44
N LEU A 265 20.35 13.23 20.20
CA LEU A 265 20.91 13.86 19.01
C LEU A 265 20.60 13.04 17.74
N PRO A 266 20.06 13.67 16.68
CA PRO A 266 19.79 12.98 15.41
C PRO A 266 21.05 12.30 14.86
N ARG A 267 20.90 11.07 14.35
CA ARG A 267 22.03 10.26 13.83
C ARG A 267 22.89 10.98 12.79
N ALA A 268 22.28 11.83 11.96
CA ALA A 268 22.99 12.64 10.97
C ALA A 268 24.00 13.63 11.61
N LYS A 269 23.73 14.10 12.83
CA LYS A 269 24.58 15.04 13.58
C LYS A 269 25.64 14.34 14.44
N LEU A 270 25.44 13.06 14.77
CA LEU A 270 26.44 12.24 15.49
C LEU A 270 27.76 12.11 14.71
N ALA A 271 27.71 12.08 13.37
CA ALA A 271 28.90 12.00 12.53
C ALA A 271 29.81 13.24 12.71
N ARG A 272 29.23 14.44 12.77
CA ARG A 272 29.96 15.69 13.04
C ARG A 272 30.50 15.73 14.48
N LEU A 273 29.75 15.24 15.46
CA LEU A 273 30.19 15.19 16.86
C LEU A 273 31.40 14.27 17.07
N ARG A 274 31.56 13.25 16.23
CA ARG A 274 32.73 12.36 16.25
C ARG A 274 34.02 13.11 15.91
N GLU A 275 33.97 14.12 15.03
CA GLU A 275 35.14 14.94 14.68
C GLU A 275 35.66 15.79 15.84
N PHE A 276 34.79 16.09 16.82
CA PHE A 276 35.14 16.89 18.00
C PHE A 276 35.48 16.06 19.24
N HIS A 277 35.62 14.73 19.11
CA HIS A 277 35.83 13.79 20.23
C HIS A 277 34.72 13.84 21.32
N ILE A 278 33.56 14.40 21.00
CA ILE A 278 32.45 14.54 21.96
C ILE A 278 31.83 13.16 22.27
N LEU A 279 31.90 12.22 21.31
CA LEU A 279 31.48 10.84 21.52
C LEU A 279 32.35 10.07 22.51
N ASP A 280 33.65 10.38 22.59
CA ASP A 280 34.54 9.77 23.58
C ASP A 280 34.20 10.32 24.97
N ALA A 281 33.98 11.64 25.07
CA ALA A 281 33.51 12.29 26.28
C ALA A 281 32.14 11.77 26.77
N HIS A 282 31.22 11.41 25.87
CA HIS A 282 29.96 10.77 26.23
C HIS A 282 30.16 9.45 26.97
N ASN A 283 31.04 8.59 26.44
CA ASN A 283 31.30 7.28 27.03
C ASN A 283 31.98 7.43 28.38
N ASP A 284 32.91 8.37 28.50
CA ASP A 284 33.58 8.70 29.76
C ASP A 284 32.58 9.22 30.80
N LEU A 285 31.66 10.11 30.40
CA LEU A 285 30.60 10.65 31.25
C LEU A 285 29.58 9.59 31.68
N SER A 286 29.15 8.73 30.75
CA SER A 286 28.25 7.61 31.04
C SER A 286 28.90 6.61 31.99
N THR A 287 30.20 6.35 31.84
CA THR A 287 30.98 5.51 32.75
C THR A 287 31.11 6.17 34.13
N LEU A 288 31.37 7.48 34.16
CA LEU A 288 31.46 8.25 35.39
C LEU A 288 30.14 8.26 36.16
N LEU A 289 28.99 8.42 35.49
CA LEU A 289 27.66 8.34 36.10
C LEU A 289 27.32 6.98 36.71
N LYS A 290 27.99 5.90 36.26
CA LYS A 290 27.83 4.54 36.78
C LYS A 290 28.76 4.21 37.94
N LEU A 291 29.63 5.13 38.35
CA LEU A 291 30.53 4.90 39.48
C LEU A 291 29.75 4.81 40.81
N PRO A 292 30.11 3.89 41.72
CA PRO A 292 29.39 3.68 42.98
C PRO A 292 29.50 4.87 43.96
N ILE A 293 30.34 5.87 43.64
CA ILE A 293 30.45 7.10 44.43
C ILE A 293 29.12 7.84 44.53
N TRP A 294 28.24 7.72 43.53
CA TRP A 294 26.95 8.40 43.52
C TRP A 294 25.94 7.76 44.50
N ASP A 295 25.98 6.44 44.65
CA ASP A 295 25.08 5.73 45.56
C ASP A 295 25.46 6.02 47.02
N GLN A 296 26.76 6.18 47.30
CA GLN A 296 27.26 6.58 48.63
C GLN A 296 26.89 8.02 49.01
N VAL A 297 26.60 8.89 48.03
CA VAL A 297 26.20 10.28 48.28
C VAL A 297 24.75 10.37 48.75
N GLU A 298 23.87 9.48 48.28
CA GLU A 298 22.47 9.43 48.73
C GLU A 298 22.31 8.96 50.18
N GLU A 299 23.28 8.18 50.68
CA GLU A 299 23.29 7.68 52.06
C GLU A 299 23.94 8.68 53.06
N MET A 300 24.55 9.78 52.60
CA MET A 300 25.21 10.73 53.49
C MET A 300 24.21 11.65 54.21
N PRO A 301 24.37 11.87 55.53
CA PRO A 301 23.52 12.79 56.28
C PRO A 301 23.63 14.22 55.72
N PRO A 302 22.56 15.02 55.77
CA PRO A 302 22.58 16.40 55.29
C PRO A 302 23.66 17.20 56.04
N CYS A 303 24.39 18.05 55.30
CA CYS A 303 25.30 19.02 55.91
C CYS A 303 24.55 19.81 56.99
N ILE A 304 25.08 19.79 58.21
CA ILE A 304 24.65 20.69 59.27
C ILE A 304 25.30 22.03 58.94
N ASP A 305 24.48 23.01 58.56
CA ASP A 305 24.90 24.38 58.21
C ASP A 305 25.61 25.09 59.38
#